data_AF-A0A1I4MQJ1-F1
#
_entry.id   AF-A0A1I4MQJ1-F1
#
_cell.length_a   1.000
_cell.length_b   1.000
_cell.length_c   1.000
_cell.angle_alpha   90.00
_cell.angle_beta   90.00
_cell.angle_gamma   90.00
#
_symmetry.space_group_name_H-M   'P 1'
#
loop_
_entity.id
_entity.type
_entity.pdbx_description
1 polymer ?
#
loop_
_entity_poly.entity_id
_entity_poly.type
_entity_poly.pdbx_seq_one_letter_code
_entity_poly.pdbx_strand_id
1 'polypeptide(L)'
;MKKKFIIGLLAFCMLSVAVVPVTQAAIFGDLLKVGGISILIDKFAGQLNGFINTLTFKHGAGSDFATKVVPILSFGSGGYIGAAQVIGTQDLIDRTQAVVQIEGDFSGKTFRVKALIPIDSKNPVNFSRVNGVGVSAIIDVKI
;
A
#
# COMPACT_ATOMS: atom_id res chain seq x y z
N MET A 1 27.17 -28.08 29.78
CA MET A 1 27.14 -28.38 28.33
C MET A 1 26.03 -27.65 27.56
N LYS A 2 24.87 -27.34 28.16
CA LYS A 2 23.72 -26.72 27.47
C LYS A 2 23.92 -25.26 27.00
N LYS A 3 24.64 -24.43 27.76
CA LYS A 3 24.87 -23.00 27.41
C LYS A 3 25.79 -22.81 26.19
N LYS A 4 26.80 -23.67 26.02
CA LYS A 4 27.71 -23.63 24.86
C LYS A 4 27.01 -24.07 23.56
N PHE A 5 26.02 -24.95 23.66
CA PHE A 5 25.20 -25.41 22.53
C PHE A 5 24.23 -24.32 22.05
N ILE A 6 23.61 -23.58 22.98
CA ILE A 6 22.72 -22.45 22.65
C ILE A 6 23.50 -21.30 21.97
N ILE A 7 24.71 -21.01 22.45
CA ILE A 7 25.57 -19.98 21.84
C ILE A 7 26.02 -20.40 20.43
N GLY A 8 26.33 -21.68 20.22
CA GLY A 8 26.65 -22.21 18.90
C GLY A 8 25.48 -22.14 17.92
N LEU A 9 24.26 -22.44 18.39
CA LEU A 9 23.05 -22.37 17.57
C LEU A 9 22.66 -20.92 17.22
N LEU A 10 22.81 -19.97 18.16
CA LEU A 10 22.60 -18.54 17.89
C LEU A 10 23.62 -17.98 16.89
N ALA A 11 24.90 -18.37 17.01
CA ALA A 11 25.94 -17.96 16.07
C ALA A 11 25.69 -18.54 14.66
N PHE A 12 25.21 -19.79 14.56
CA PHE A 12 24.85 -20.43 13.29
C PHE A 12 23.60 -19.80 12.64
N CYS A 13 22.61 -19.36 13.43
CA CYS A 13 21.48 -18.58 12.94
C CYS A 13 21.88 -17.16 12.45
N MET A 14 22.89 -16.53 13.06
CA MET A 14 23.39 -15.23 12.58
C MET A 14 24.27 -15.33 11.32
N LEU A 15 24.91 -16.48 11.09
CA LEU A 15 25.77 -16.73 9.92
C LEU A 15 25.02 -17.25 8.68
N SER A 16 23.75 -17.65 8.83
CA SER A 16 22.90 -18.12 7.71
C SER A 16 22.13 -16.99 7.01
N VAL A 17 22.20 -15.75 7.52
CA VAL A 17 21.85 -14.56 6.73
C VAL A 17 23.09 -14.16 5.91
N ALA A 18 23.53 -15.05 5.03
CA ALA A 18 24.26 -14.62 3.85
C ALA A 18 23.26 -13.75 3.09
N VAL A 19 23.41 -12.43 3.25
CA VAL A 19 22.72 -11.42 2.48
C VAL A 19 23.02 -11.73 1.03
N VAL A 20 22.13 -12.46 0.36
CA VAL A 20 22.03 -12.36 -1.09
C VAL A 20 21.48 -10.96 -1.29
N PRO A 21 22.24 -10.01 -1.87
CA PRO A 21 21.63 -8.81 -2.37
C PRO A 21 20.79 -9.29 -3.54
N VAL A 22 19.53 -9.67 -3.27
CA VAL A 22 18.53 -9.70 -4.31
C VAL A 22 18.50 -8.26 -4.79
N THR A 23 19.13 -8.01 -5.92
CA THR A 23 19.18 -6.70 -6.54
C THR A 23 17.73 -6.28 -6.71
N GLN A 24 17.24 -5.38 -5.85
CA GLN A 24 15.88 -4.85 -5.95
C GLN A 24 15.65 -4.36 -7.38
N ALA A 25 16.67 -3.78 -8.02
CA ALA A 25 16.68 -3.41 -9.42
C ALA A 25 16.22 -4.51 -10.40
N ALA A 26 16.55 -5.78 -10.18
CA ALA A 26 16.13 -6.88 -11.07
C ALA A 26 14.66 -7.25 -10.88
N ILE A 27 14.17 -7.30 -9.63
CA ILE A 27 12.74 -7.59 -9.34
C ILE A 27 11.85 -6.43 -9.78
N PHE A 28 12.27 -5.19 -9.52
CA PHE A 28 11.54 -4.01 -10.00
C PHE A 28 11.58 -3.92 -11.52
N GLY A 29 12.71 -4.24 -12.17
CA GLY A 29 12.86 -4.24 -13.62
C GLY A 29 11.98 -5.28 -14.35
N ASP A 30 11.84 -6.50 -13.83
CA ASP A 30 10.99 -7.53 -14.42
C ASP A 30 9.50 -7.36 -14.07
N LEU A 31 9.17 -6.91 -12.85
CA LEU A 31 7.77 -6.67 -12.48
C LEU A 31 7.19 -5.48 -13.26
N LEU A 32 7.96 -4.41 -13.47
CA LEU A 32 7.55 -3.27 -14.29
C LEU A 32 7.30 -3.64 -15.76
N LYS A 33 8.02 -4.64 -16.27
CA LYS A 33 7.89 -5.15 -17.66
C LYS A 33 6.74 -6.12 -17.84
N VAL A 34 6.33 -6.83 -16.77
CA VAL A 34 5.36 -7.94 -16.85
C VAL A 34 3.98 -7.57 -16.26
N GLY A 35 3.87 -6.49 -15.49
CA GLY A 35 2.57 -5.86 -15.28
C GLY A 35 2.64 -4.52 -14.57
N GLY A 36 1.61 -3.71 -14.81
CA GLY A 36 1.57 -2.32 -14.36
C GLY A 36 1.63 -2.13 -12.84
N ILE A 37 1.57 -0.87 -12.42
CA ILE A 37 1.63 -0.38 -11.03
C ILE A 37 0.78 -1.23 -10.05
N SER A 38 -0.34 -1.80 -10.50
CA SER A 38 -1.19 -2.70 -9.72
C SER A 38 -0.50 -3.95 -9.18
N ILE A 39 0.34 -4.62 -9.97
CA ILE A 39 1.03 -5.85 -9.55
C ILE A 39 2.06 -5.50 -8.46
N LEU A 40 2.74 -4.37 -8.62
CA LEU A 40 3.69 -3.89 -7.64
C LEU A 40 2.98 -3.58 -6.31
N ILE A 41 1.83 -2.91 -6.36
CA ILE A 41 1.04 -2.62 -5.17
C ILE A 41 0.56 -3.91 -4.51
N ASP A 42 -0.05 -4.83 -5.25
CA ASP A 42 -0.57 -6.08 -4.70
C ASP A 42 0.55 -6.91 -4.05
N LYS A 43 1.77 -6.91 -4.61
CA LYS A 43 2.93 -7.60 -4.05
C LYS A 43 3.45 -6.98 -2.75
N PHE A 44 3.44 -5.65 -2.64
CA PHE A 44 4.03 -4.92 -1.50
C PHE A 44 3.00 -4.39 -0.50
N ALA A 45 1.69 -4.57 -0.75
CA ALA A 45 0.61 -3.98 0.03
C ALA A 45 0.75 -4.23 1.54
N GLY A 46 1.00 -5.48 1.95
CA GLY A 46 1.16 -5.82 3.37
C GLY A 46 2.37 -5.14 4.02
N GLN A 47 3.50 -5.09 3.32
CA GLN A 47 4.73 -4.44 3.83
C GLN A 47 4.56 -2.93 3.91
N LEU A 48 3.98 -2.30 2.88
CA LEU A 48 3.66 -0.88 2.86
C LEU A 48 2.68 -0.53 3.99
N ASN A 49 1.65 -1.35 4.21
CA ASN A 49 0.68 -1.16 5.29
C ASN A 49 1.35 -1.19 6.67
N GLY A 50 2.17 -2.21 6.94
CA GLY A 50 2.90 -2.33 8.20
C GLY A 50 3.90 -1.19 8.41
N PHE A 51 4.59 -0.75 7.35
CA PHE A 51 5.48 0.40 7.41
C PHE A 51 4.72 1.68 7.78
N ILE A 52 3.59 1.96 7.13
CA ILE A 52 2.78 3.16 7.41
C ILE A 52 2.21 3.12 8.84
N ASN A 53 1.71 1.96 9.30
CA ASN A 53 1.25 1.80 10.68
C ASN A 53 2.39 2.06 11.68
N THR A 54 3.59 1.56 11.40
CA THR A 54 4.77 1.82 12.23
C THR A 54 5.16 3.30 12.21
N LEU A 55 5.14 3.94 11.03
CA LEU A 55 5.47 5.35 10.86
C LEU A 55 4.52 6.25 11.64
N THR A 56 3.22 6.03 11.50
CA THR A 56 2.17 6.81 12.18
C THR A 56 2.21 6.62 13.69
N PHE A 57 2.38 5.36 14.16
CA PHE A 57 2.53 5.06 15.58
C PHE A 57 3.73 5.80 16.20
N LYS A 58 4.88 5.81 15.52
CA LYS A 58 6.08 6.54 15.99
C LYS A 58 5.87 8.05 16.15
N HIS A 59 4.88 8.62 15.47
CA HIS A 59 4.54 10.04 15.54
C HIS A 59 3.28 10.31 16.38
N GLY A 60 2.84 9.35 17.21
CA GLY A 60 1.68 9.52 18.09
C GLY A 60 0.33 9.56 17.37
N ALA A 61 0.29 9.20 16.08
CA ALA A 61 -0.91 9.17 15.25
C ALA A 61 -1.33 7.72 14.90
N GLY A 62 -0.99 6.77 15.77
CA GLY A 62 -1.45 5.38 15.64
C GLY A 62 -2.97 5.27 15.71
N SER A 63 -3.51 4.18 15.18
CA SER A 63 -4.94 3.91 15.19
C SER A 63 -5.21 2.44 15.48
N ASP A 64 -6.30 2.18 16.21
CA ASP A 64 -6.78 0.82 16.51
C ASP A 64 -7.72 0.28 15.42
N PHE A 65 -8.04 1.10 14.42
CA PHE A 65 -8.84 0.66 13.26
C PHE A 65 -8.01 -0.17 12.28
N ALA A 66 -8.69 -1.03 11.53
CA ALA A 66 -8.06 -1.83 10.50
C ALA A 66 -7.56 -0.94 9.35
N THR A 67 -6.39 -1.28 8.81
CA THR A 67 -5.80 -0.60 7.65
C THR A 67 -5.43 -1.57 6.54
N LYS A 68 -5.54 -1.11 5.29
CA LYS A 68 -5.13 -1.88 4.11
C LYS A 68 -4.58 -0.96 3.03
N VAL A 69 -3.59 -1.43 2.28
CA VAL A 69 -3.10 -0.73 1.08
C VAL A 69 -3.82 -1.26 -0.15
N VAL A 70 -4.37 -0.35 -0.95
CA VAL A 70 -5.12 -0.63 -2.18
C VAL A 70 -4.66 0.28 -3.32
N PRO A 71 -4.84 -0.11 -4.60
CA PRO A 71 -4.51 0.76 -5.73
C PRO A 71 -5.41 2.00 -5.81
N ILE A 72 -4.85 3.10 -6.31
CA ILE A 72 -5.60 4.29 -6.75
C ILE A 72 -5.83 4.22 -8.25
N LEU A 73 -7.08 4.35 -8.65
CA LEU A 73 -7.55 4.35 -10.03
C LEU A 73 -7.99 5.76 -10.43
N SER A 74 -7.57 6.24 -11.60
CA SER A 74 -8.17 7.44 -12.19
C SER A 74 -9.61 7.13 -12.60
N PHE A 75 -10.55 8.00 -12.21
CA PHE A 75 -11.93 7.93 -12.67
C PHE A 75 -12.01 8.00 -14.21
N GLY A 76 -12.95 7.24 -14.80
CA GLY A 76 -13.17 7.20 -16.24
C GLY A 76 -12.16 6.35 -17.03
N SER A 77 -10.87 6.64 -16.91
CA SER A 77 -9.81 5.97 -17.69
C SER A 77 -9.32 4.65 -17.08
N GLY A 78 -9.46 4.47 -15.77
CA GLY A 78 -8.98 3.28 -15.06
C GLY A 78 -7.47 3.10 -15.02
N GLY A 79 -6.72 4.14 -15.39
CA GLY A 79 -5.28 4.15 -15.21
C GLY A 79 -4.93 4.00 -13.74
N TYR A 80 -4.02 3.08 -13.42
CA TYR A 80 -3.41 2.97 -12.11
C TYR A 80 -2.42 4.13 -11.93
N ILE A 81 -2.66 4.99 -10.94
CA ILE A 81 -1.87 6.21 -10.73
C ILE A 81 -1.03 6.17 -9.45
N GLY A 82 -1.28 5.20 -8.56
CA GLY A 82 -0.57 5.05 -7.30
C GLY A 82 -1.29 4.08 -6.37
N ALA A 83 -1.00 4.17 -5.06
CA ALA A 83 -1.69 3.41 -4.01
C ALA A 83 -2.12 4.31 -2.86
N ALA A 84 -3.09 3.84 -2.08
CA ALA A 84 -3.55 4.48 -0.87
C ALA A 84 -3.62 3.45 0.25
N GLN A 85 -3.26 3.88 1.46
CA GLN A 85 -3.72 3.19 2.66
C GLN A 85 -5.13 3.69 2.99
N VAL A 86 -6.05 2.75 3.18
CA VAL A 86 -7.40 2.99 3.67
C VAL A 86 -7.53 2.53 5.12
N ILE A 87 -8.42 3.17 5.88
CA ILE A 87 -8.65 2.92 7.30
C ILE A 87 -10.15 2.88 7.64
N GLY A 88 -10.57 1.95 8.51
CA GLY A 88 -11.97 1.75 8.90
C GLY A 88 -12.18 0.50 9.76
N THR A 89 -13.44 0.09 9.95
CA THR A 89 -13.74 -1.21 10.59
C THR A 89 -13.29 -2.36 9.68
N GLN A 90 -12.99 -3.52 10.27
CA GLN A 90 -12.42 -4.65 9.53
C GLN A 90 -13.29 -5.09 8.36
N ASP A 91 -14.61 -5.20 8.57
CA ASP A 91 -15.57 -5.62 7.55
C ASP A 91 -15.60 -4.66 6.34
N LEU A 92 -15.50 -3.36 6.59
CA LEU A 92 -15.46 -2.35 5.53
C LEU A 92 -14.12 -2.33 4.81
N ILE A 93 -13.03 -2.54 5.54
CA ILE A 93 -11.69 -2.63 4.97
C ILE A 93 -11.58 -3.85 4.07
N ASP A 94 -12.10 -5.00 4.47
CA ASP A 94 -12.08 -6.21 3.65
C ASP A 94 -12.86 -6.00 2.34
N ARG A 95 -14.00 -5.30 2.41
CA ARG A 95 -14.79 -4.92 1.23
C ARG A 95 -14.11 -3.93 0.29
N THR A 96 -13.21 -3.07 0.79
CA THR A 96 -12.58 -2.02 -0.03
C THR A 96 -11.54 -2.61 -0.98
N GLN A 97 -11.69 -2.46 -2.28
CA GLN A 97 -10.77 -3.06 -3.27
C GLN A 97 -9.83 -2.05 -3.91
N ALA A 98 -10.25 -0.78 -3.99
CA ALA A 98 -9.48 0.30 -4.60
C ALA A 98 -9.91 1.64 -4.01
N VAL A 99 -9.17 2.68 -4.38
CA VAL A 99 -9.58 4.08 -4.22
C VAL A 99 -9.72 4.67 -5.61
N VAL A 100 -10.85 5.29 -5.92
CA VAL A 100 -10.99 6.07 -7.15
C VAL A 100 -10.61 7.52 -6.88
N GLN A 101 -9.83 8.10 -7.79
CA GLN A 101 -9.46 9.50 -7.78
C GLN A 101 -10.25 10.25 -8.85
N ILE A 102 -11.00 11.26 -8.42
CA ILE A 102 -11.67 12.23 -9.29
C ILE A 102 -10.89 13.55 -9.19
N GLU A 103 -10.44 14.06 -10.32
CA GLU A 103 -9.74 15.35 -10.38
C GLU A 103 -10.63 16.44 -10.99
N GLY A 104 -10.50 17.65 -10.49
CA GLY A 104 -11.17 18.82 -11.05
C GLY A 104 -10.48 20.12 -10.65
N ASP A 105 -10.64 21.15 -11.48
CA ASP A 105 -10.12 22.48 -11.22
C ASP A 105 -11.21 23.35 -10.56
N PHE A 106 -10.84 24.07 -9.51
CA PHE A 106 -11.69 25.03 -8.82
C PHE A 106 -11.07 26.44 -8.86
N SER A 107 -11.93 27.46 -8.91
CA SER A 107 -11.53 28.88 -9.01
C SER A 107 -10.57 29.16 -10.17
N GLY A 108 -10.96 28.83 -11.40
CA GLY A 108 -10.15 29.15 -12.58
C GLY A 108 -8.77 28.48 -12.61
N LYS A 109 -8.67 27.24 -12.12
CA LYS A 109 -7.43 26.43 -11.99
C LYS A 109 -6.47 26.84 -10.88
N THR A 110 -6.86 27.79 -10.02
CA THR A 110 -6.05 28.11 -8.82
C THR A 110 -5.90 26.89 -7.91
N PHE A 111 -6.95 26.07 -7.79
CA PHE A 111 -6.94 24.86 -6.97
C PHE A 111 -7.22 23.63 -7.83
N ARG A 112 -6.23 22.72 -7.92
CA ARG A 112 -6.44 21.38 -8.46
C ARG A 112 -6.89 20.46 -7.33
N VAL A 113 -8.14 20.06 -7.36
CA VAL A 113 -8.75 19.19 -6.35
C VAL A 113 -8.61 17.74 -6.77
N LYS A 114 -8.22 16.88 -5.82
CA LYS A 114 -8.18 15.43 -5.99
C LYS A 114 -9.05 14.79 -4.91
N ALA A 115 -10.24 14.34 -5.29
CA ALA A 115 -11.12 13.59 -4.39
C ALA A 115 -10.74 12.11 -4.43
N LEU A 116 -10.47 11.53 -3.26
CA LEU A 116 -10.13 10.11 -3.10
C LEU A 116 -11.30 9.39 -2.42
N ILE A 117 -11.83 8.38 -3.09
CA ILE A 117 -13.06 7.70 -2.67
C ILE A 117 -12.77 6.19 -2.59
N PRO A 118 -12.83 5.57 -1.39
CA PRO A 118 -12.75 4.13 -1.23
C PRO A 118 -13.94 3.42 -1.88
N ILE A 119 -13.68 2.39 -2.67
CA ILE A 119 -14.67 1.67 -3.49
C ILE A 119 -14.52 0.16 -3.37
N ASP A 120 -15.61 -0.56 -3.62
CA ASP A 120 -15.72 -2.03 -3.48
C ASP A 120 -15.32 -2.82 -4.73
N SER A 121 -14.80 -2.14 -5.74
CA SER A 121 -14.50 -2.70 -7.07
C SER A 121 -13.21 -2.12 -7.63
N LYS A 122 -12.44 -2.91 -8.37
CA LYS A 122 -11.33 -2.41 -9.20
C LYS A 122 -11.80 -1.80 -10.54
N ASN A 123 -13.10 -1.74 -10.81
CA ASN A 123 -13.68 -1.08 -11.98
C ASN A 123 -14.06 0.38 -11.64
N PRO A 124 -13.39 1.38 -12.21
CA PRO A 124 -13.55 2.80 -11.86
C PRO A 124 -14.81 3.46 -12.46
N VAL A 125 -15.64 2.73 -13.22
CA VAL A 125 -16.91 3.23 -13.77
C VAL A 125 -18.12 2.43 -13.28
N ASN A 126 -17.90 1.27 -12.67
CA ASN A 126 -18.95 0.46 -12.05
C ASN A 126 -18.49 -0.01 -10.67
N PHE A 127 -18.85 0.78 -9.66
CA PHE A 127 -18.45 0.58 -8.27
C PHE A 127 -19.49 1.16 -7.32
N SER A 128 -19.47 0.71 -6.06
CA SER A 128 -20.10 1.39 -4.94
C SER A 128 -19.05 1.98 -4.02
N ARG A 129 -19.36 3.16 -3.47
CA ARG A 129 -18.54 3.75 -2.39
C ARG A 129 -18.64 2.87 -1.14
N VAL A 130 -17.50 2.59 -0.52
CA VAL A 130 -17.47 1.99 0.82
C VAL A 130 -17.58 3.12 1.86
N ASN A 131 -18.80 3.39 2.31
CA ASN A 131 -19.04 4.39 3.36
C ASN A 131 -18.46 3.92 4.70
N GLY A 132 -17.89 4.86 5.47
CA GLY A 132 -17.21 4.56 6.74
C GLY A 132 -15.73 4.24 6.61
N VAL A 133 -15.18 4.26 5.39
CA VAL A 133 -13.74 4.09 5.12
C VAL A 133 -13.14 5.41 4.66
N GLY A 134 -11.99 5.77 5.24
CA GLY A 134 -11.19 6.93 4.88
C GLY A 134 -9.87 6.53 4.22
N VAL A 135 -9.21 7.49 3.57
CA VAL A 135 -7.81 7.36 3.13
C VAL A 135 -6.91 7.92 4.22
N SER A 136 -5.99 7.11 4.74
CA SER A 136 -5.04 7.49 5.79
C SER A 136 -3.66 7.87 5.25
N ALA A 137 -3.28 7.35 4.08
CA ALA A 137 -2.02 7.70 3.43
C ALA A 137 -2.11 7.53 1.91
N ILE A 138 -1.29 8.31 1.19
CA ILE A 138 -1.06 8.16 -0.25
C ILE A 138 0.35 7.63 -0.46
N ILE A 139 0.52 6.75 -1.44
CA ILE A 139 1.77 6.10 -1.78
C ILE A 139 2.06 6.41 -3.24
N ASP A 140 3.07 7.25 -3.45
CA ASP A 140 3.60 7.54 -4.77
C ASP A 140 4.62 6.46 -5.16
N VAL A 141 4.32 5.75 -6.24
CA VAL A 141 5.20 4.72 -6.79
C VAL A 141 6.10 5.39 -7.83
N LYS A 142 7.35 5.65 -7.47
CA LYS A 142 8.35 6.17 -8.41
C LYS A 142 8.92 5.01 -9.22
N ILE A 143 8.69 5.04 -10.53
CA ILE A 143 9.18 4.08 -11.52
C ILE A 143 10.10 4.76 -12.52
#